data_AF-A0A9D1A6Q6-F1
#
_entry.id   AF-A0A9D1A6Q6-F1
#
_cell.length_a   1.000
_cell.length_b   1.000
_cell.length_c   1.000
_cell.angle_alpha   90.00
_cell.angle_beta   90.00
_cell.angle_gamma   90.00
#
_symmetry.space_group_name_H-M   'P 1'
#
loop_
_entity.id
_entity.type
_entity.pdbx_description
1 polymer ?
#
loop_
_entity_poly.entity_id
_entity_poly.type
_entity_poly.pdbx_seq_one_letter_code
_entity_poly.pdbx_strand_id
1 'polypeptide(L)'
;MSQQYRTTGGDCGCGPVCPPPPPPQSGCGCGESFRQALNLLCSQQFYTLVDFSAFAFLSSYYVLGASVEAPTGGSAPGDNLTALSATYRCGTCGCETVAASGTLYPPTVGGLAQNITVSQAVLCRLTAVAFDAADDASLTSTANFQAIFQLFTQLLQPAQPQGCVSVMDSVTAGVSRTATLSAGPLLLENVQVLGQLGQLLVLANSTDERFYLVCADKIDFIG
;
A
#
# COMPACT_ATOMS: atom_id res chain seq x y z
N MET A 1 13.37 21.27 -33.02
CA MET A 1 12.24 21.92 -32.34
C MET A 1 12.23 21.43 -30.91
N SER A 2 12.35 22.37 -29.97
CA SER A 2 12.87 22.16 -28.63
C SER A 2 11.94 21.36 -27.71
N GLN A 3 12.52 20.36 -27.05
CA GLN A 3 11.97 19.67 -25.90
C GLN A 3 11.71 20.67 -24.77
N GLN A 4 10.47 20.80 -24.32
CA GLN A 4 10.17 21.51 -23.06
C GLN A 4 10.08 20.49 -21.94
N TYR A 5 11.20 20.40 -21.21
CA TYR A 5 11.32 19.76 -19.92
C TYR A 5 10.51 20.60 -18.91
N ARG A 6 9.40 20.07 -18.38
CA ARG A 6 8.63 20.75 -17.33
C ARG A 6 9.20 20.35 -15.98
N THR A 7 10.20 21.11 -15.53
CA THR A 7 10.56 21.20 -14.11
C THR A 7 9.51 22.04 -13.40
N THR A 8 8.72 21.44 -12.51
CA THR A 8 8.04 22.13 -11.41
C THR A 8 7.49 21.06 -10.46
N GLY A 9 8.01 21.01 -9.24
CA GLY A 9 7.22 20.47 -8.13
C GLY A 9 6.04 21.40 -7.88
N GLY A 10 4.89 20.82 -7.54
CA GLY A 10 3.66 21.55 -7.23
C GLY A 10 2.80 21.82 -8.47
N ASP A 11 1.77 20.97 -8.64
CA ASP A 11 0.46 21.26 -9.24
C ASP A 11 -0.03 20.06 -10.05
N CYS A 12 -0.44 19.01 -9.33
CA CYS A 12 -1.63 18.27 -9.76
C CYS A 12 -2.75 19.31 -9.76
N GLY A 13 -3.22 19.73 -10.94
CA GLY A 13 -4.25 20.76 -11.14
C GLY A 13 -5.59 20.38 -10.54
N CYS A 14 -5.67 20.40 -9.22
CA CYS A 14 -6.86 20.13 -8.44
C CYS A 14 -7.49 21.44 -8.00
N GLY A 15 -8.82 21.45 -7.94
CA GLY A 15 -9.60 22.52 -7.31
C GLY A 15 -9.26 22.68 -5.82
N PRO A 16 -10.14 23.29 -5.01
CA PRO A 16 -9.79 23.74 -3.67
C PRO A 16 -9.04 22.65 -2.89
N VAL A 17 -7.85 23.02 -2.41
CA VAL A 17 -6.97 22.19 -1.57
C VAL A 17 -7.82 21.45 -0.56
N CYS A 18 -7.65 20.12 -0.43
CA CYS A 18 -8.37 19.35 0.57
C CYS A 18 -8.31 20.07 1.91
N PRO A 19 -9.45 20.26 2.60
CA PRO A 19 -9.48 21.01 3.83
C PRO A 19 -8.45 20.42 4.81
N PRO A 20 -7.74 21.25 5.58
CA PRO A 20 -6.81 20.77 6.58
C PRO A 20 -7.51 19.74 7.47
N PRO A 21 -6.84 18.64 7.84
CA PRO A 21 -7.47 17.52 8.51
C PRO A 21 -8.22 18.02 9.75
N PRO A 22 -9.51 17.69 9.90
CA PRO A 22 -10.21 17.97 11.15
C PRO A 22 -9.47 17.25 12.29
N PRO A 23 -9.53 17.77 13.54
CA PRO A 23 -9.04 17.02 14.71
C PRO A 23 -9.64 15.61 14.68
N PRO A 24 -8.94 14.57 15.21
CA PRO A 24 -9.30 13.17 15.02
C PRO A 24 -10.75 12.92 15.45
N GLN A 25 -11.66 13.01 14.49
CA GLN A 25 -13.07 12.74 14.66
C GLN A 25 -13.32 11.35 14.09
N SER A 26 -13.75 10.49 15.00
CA SER A 26 -14.14 9.09 14.81
C SER A 26 -14.92 8.86 13.52
N GLY A 27 -14.24 8.39 12.48
CA GLY A 27 -14.88 7.94 11.25
C GLY A 27 -13.91 7.35 10.23
N CYS A 28 -12.69 7.86 10.16
CA CYS A 28 -11.72 7.49 9.12
C CYS A 28 -10.29 7.43 9.65
N GLY A 29 -9.87 6.30 10.24
CA GLY A 29 -8.52 6.15 10.80
C GLY A 29 -7.45 6.37 9.73
N CYS A 30 -7.26 5.39 8.84
CA CYS A 30 -6.12 5.39 7.93
C CYS A 30 -6.32 6.13 6.61
N GLY A 31 -7.49 6.71 6.33
CA GLY A 31 -7.82 7.27 5.01
C GLY A 31 -6.84 8.35 4.55
N GLU A 32 -6.48 9.27 5.44
CA GLU A 32 -5.51 10.33 5.16
C GLU A 32 -4.09 9.77 4.96
N SER A 33 -3.72 8.75 5.74
CA SER A 33 -2.42 8.10 5.61
C SER A 33 -2.30 7.32 4.30
N PHE A 34 -3.38 6.66 3.84
CA PHE A 34 -3.43 6.06 2.50
C PHE A 34 -3.30 7.11 1.41
N ARG A 35 -3.99 8.24 1.54
CA ARG A 35 -3.87 9.35 0.59
C ARG A 35 -2.42 9.81 0.47
N GLN A 36 -1.77 10.04 1.60
CA GLN A 36 -0.37 10.46 1.65
C GLN A 36 0.57 9.42 1.05
N ALA A 37 0.40 8.14 1.41
CA ALA A 37 1.21 7.04 0.90
C ALA A 37 1.09 6.89 -0.62
N LEU A 38 -0.14 6.86 -1.13
CA LEU A 38 -0.39 6.72 -2.57
C LEU A 38 0.12 7.93 -3.35
N ASN A 39 0.01 9.14 -2.80
CA ASN A 39 0.58 10.35 -3.41
C ASN A 39 2.13 10.33 -3.38
N LEU A 40 2.74 9.70 -2.39
CA LEU A 40 4.20 9.49 -2.36
C LEU A 40 4.65 8.56 -3.50
N LEU A 41 3.90 7.50 -3.80
CA LEU A 41 4.18 6.62 -4.96
C LEU A 41 4.12 7.39 -6.29
N CYS A 42 3.31 8.44 -6.35
CA CYS A 42 3.20 9.33 -7.50
C CYS A 42 4.35 10.36 -7.63
N SER A 43 5.27 10.40 -6.66
CA SER A 43 6.45 11.27 -6.75
C SER A 43 7.45 10.75 -7.79
N GLN A 44 8.28 11.65 -8.34
CA GLN A 44 9.27 11.29 -9.36
C GLN A 44 10.24 10.17 -8.94
N GLN A 45 10.44 9.98 -7.63
CA GLN A 45 11.34 8.95 -7.10
C GLN A 45 10.75 7.55 -7.17
N PHE A 46 9.42 7.41 -7.04
CA PHE A 46 8.74 6.12 -7.01
C PHE A 46 8.04 5.79 -8.34
N TYR A 47 7.64 6.80 -9.10
CA TYR A 47 6.75 6.63 -10.25
C TYR A 47 7.31 5.67 -11.32
N THR A 48 8.63 5.61 -11.51
CA THR A 48 9.26 4.69 -12.48
C THR A 48 9.62 3.33 -11.90
N LEU A 49 9.45 3.14 -10.59
CA LEU A 49 9.83 1.91 -9.90
C LEU A 49 8.61 1.03 -9.58
N VAL A 50 7.42 1.62 -9.52
CA VAL A 50 6.17 0.96 -9.12
C VAL A 50 5.38 0.56 -10.36
N ASP A 51 4.84 -0.67 -10.37
CA ASP A 51 3.89 -1.09 -11.41
C ASP A 51 2.48 -0.59 -11.10
N PHE A 52 2.08 0.51 -11.73
CA PHE A 52 0.73 1.08 -11.60
C PHE A 52 -0.38 0.22 -12.20
N SER A 53 -0.07 -0.94 -12.79
CA SER A 53 -1.02 -1.95 -13.26
C SER A 53 -1.07 -3.22 -12.43
N ALA A 54 -0.22 -3.33 -11.41
CA ALA A 54 -0.16 -4.46 -10.48
C ALA A 54 -0.44 -3.97 -9.04
N PHE A 55 -1.68 -3.58 -8.78
CA PHE A 55 -2.18 -3.22 -7.45
C PHE A 55 -3.26 -4.20 -6.96
N ALA A 56 -3.45 -4.24 -5.64
CA ALA A 56 -4.70 -4.67 -5.03
C ALA A 56 -5.15 -3.72 -3.93
N PHE A 57 -6.44 -3.44 -3.87
CA PHE A 57 -7.06 -2.63 -2.82
C PHE A 57 -7.99 -3.50 -1.99
N LEU A 58 -7.70 -3.61 -0.70
CA LEU A 58 -8.34 -4.55 0.19
C LEU A 58 -9.26 -3.79 1.15
N SER A 59 -10.48 -4.28 1.30
CA SER A 59 -11.46 -3.82 2.30
C SER A 59 -12.05 -5.02 3.04
N SER A 60 -12.84 -4.77 4.07
CA SER A 60 -13.54 -5.84 4.79
C SER A 60 -14.55 -6.63 3.95
N TYR A 61 -15.01 -6.08 2.81
CA TYR A 61 -16.11 -6.67 2.03
C TYR A 61 -15.72 -7.14 0.64
N TYR A 62 -14.69 -6.55 0.06
CA TYR A 62 -14.21 -6.86 -1.29
C TYR A 62 -12.71 -6.59 -1.41
N VAL A 63 -12.08 -7.34 -2.31
CA VAL A 63 -10.72 -7.13 -2.78
C VAL A 63 -10.79 -6.73 -4.25
N LEU A 64 -10.13 -5.63 -4.60
CA LEU A 64 -10.01 -5.15 -5.97
C LEU A 64 -8.66 -5.58 -6.53
N GLY A 65 -8.64 -6.27 -7.68
CA GLY A 65 -7.42 -6.59 -8.41
C GLY A 65 -6.66 -7.83 -7.98
N ALA A 66 -7.14 -8.57 -6.97
CA ALA A 66 -6.62 -9.87 -6.61
C ALA A 66 -7.72 -10.71 -5.93
N SER A 67 -7.58 -12.03 -5.98
CA SER A 67 -8.39 -12.94 -5.17
C SER A 67 -7.57 -13.45 -3.98
N VAL A 68 -8.27 -13.84 -2.92
CA VAL A 68 -7.62 -14.45 -1.75
C VAL A 68 -7.43 -15.94 -1.98
N GLU A 69 -6.24 -16.46 -1.69
CA GLU A 69 -5.90 -17.87 -1.75
C GLU A 69 -5.70 -18.47 -0.36
N ALA A 70 -5.61 -19.80 -0.31
CA ALA A 70 -5.25 -20.49 0.91
C ALA A 70 -3.78 -20.17 1.23
N PRO A 71 -3.43 -19.89 2.49
CA PRO A 71 -2.03 -19.72 2.86
C PRO A 71 -1.25 -20.97 2.49
N THR A 72 -0.15 -20.79 1.74
CA THR A 72 0.73 -21.90 1.38
C THR A 72 1.53 -22.38 2.59
N GLY A 73 1.74 -21.50 3.58
CA GLY A 73 2.53 -21.74 4.77
C GLY A 73 4.01 -21.86 4.44
N GLY A 74 4.88 -21.32 5.29
CA GLY A 74 6.31 -21.51 5.10
C GLY A 74 7.20 -20.61 5.95
N SER A 75 8.50 -20.75 5.73
CA SER A 75 9.52 -19.86 6.29
C SER A 75 9.89 -18.70 5.37
N ALA A 76 9.44 -18.73 4.11
CA ALA A 76 9.64 -17.63 3.17
C ALA A 76 8.63 -16.50 3.43
N PRO A 77 8.98 -15.24 3.10
CA PRO A 77 8.00 -14.16 3.04
C PRO A 77 6.91 -14.49 2.01
N GLY A 78 5.65 -14.26 2.39
CA GLY A 78 4.51 -14.59 1.53
C GLY A 78 3.23 -13.86 1.95
N ASP A 79 2.25 -13.93 1.06
CA ASP A 79 0.91 -13.41 1.26
C ASP A 79 -0.15 -14.36 0.66
N ASN A 80 -1.42 -14.07 0.93
CA ASN A 80 -2.55 -14.86 0.47
C ASN A 80 -3.27 -14.26 -0.75
N LEU A 81 -2.59 -13.48 -1.60
CA LEU A 81 -3.17 -12.87 -2.79
C LEU A 81 -2.62 -13.50 -4.07
N THR A 82 -3.50 -13.64 -5.07
CA THR A 82 -3.07 -13.90 -6.45
C THR A 82 -2.22 -12.76 -7.01
N ALA A 83 -1.71 -12.94 -8.24
CA ALA A 83 -1.14 -11.84 -9.02
C ALA A 83 -2.05 -10.60 -9.01
N LEU A 84 -1.43 -9.44 -8.85
CA LEU A 84 -2.12 -8.16 -8.76
C LEU A 84 -2.51 -7.67 -10.16
N SER A 85 -3.70 -7.11 -10.28
CA SER A 85 -4.28 -6.71 -11.57
C SER A 85 -5.13 -5.44 -11.51
N ALA A 86 -5.23 -4.79 -10.34
CA ALA A 86 -5.82 -3.46 -10.30
C ALA A 86 -4.80 -2.44 -10.83
N THR A 87 -5.34 -1.40 -11.44
CA THR A 87 -4.59 -0.23 -11.86
C THR A 87 -4.82 0.90 -10.86
N TYR A 88 -3.75 1.61 -10.51
CA TYR A 88 -3.82 2.85 -9.75
C TYR A 88 -3.40 4.02 -10.65
N ARG A 89 -4.15 5.13 -10.62
CA ARG A 89 -3.80 6.33 -11.40
C ARG A 89 -3.55 7.52 -10.48
N CYS A 90 -2.35 8.08 -10.61
CA CYS A 90 -1.96 9.32 -9.97
C CYS A 90 -2.81 10.51 -10.45
N GLY A 91 -2.96 11.51 -9.57
CA GLY A 91 -3.59 12.79 -9.95
C GLY A 91 -5.10 12.88 -9.79
N THR A 92 -5.74 11.98 -9.02
CA THR A 92 -7.15 12.20 -8.64
C THR A 92 -7.28 13.26 -7.57
N CYS A 93 -8.19 14.21 -7.81
CA CYS A 93 -8.49 15.30 -6.88
C CYS A 93 -9.51 14.92 -5.79
N GLY A 94 -9.73 13.63 -5.54
CA GLY A 94 -10.61 13.16 -4.48
C GLY A 94 -9.90 13.21 -3.13
N CYS A 95 -10.52 13.82 -2.13
CA CYS A 95 -9.98 13.81 -0.76
C CYS A 95 -10.24 12.47 -0.05
N GLU A 96 -11.31 11.76 -0.45
CA GLU A 96 -11.73 10.50 0.18
C GLU A 96 -11.61 9.28 -0.75
N THR A 97 -11.31 9.51 -2.03
CA THR A 97 -11.23 8.47 -3.06
C THR A 97 -9.98 8.59 -3.91
N VAL A 98 -9.56 7.46 -4.47
CA VAL A 98 -8.47 7.36 -5.44
C VAL A 98 -8.93 6.65 -6.70
N ALA A 99 -8.36 6.98 -7.86
CA ALA A 99 -8.64 6.24 -9.10
C ALA A 99 -7.94 4.89 -9.04
N ALA A 100 -8.74 3.86 -8.73
CA ALA A 100 -8.34 2.47 -8.75
C ALA A 100 -9.34 1.72 -9.63
N SER A 101 -8.85 0.95 -10.61
CA SER A 101 -9.73 0.18 -11.48
C SER A 101 -9.26 -1.24 -11.70
N GLY A 102 -10.21 -2.18 -11.72
CA GLY A 102 -9.92 -3.60 -11.81
C GLY A 102 -11.15 -4.44 -11.51
N THR A 103 -10.95 -5.75 -11.46
CA THR A 103 -11.98 -6.75 -11.13
C THR A 103 -12.16 -6.86 -9.62
N LEU A 104 -13.42 -6.94 -9.16
CA LEU A 104 -13.72 -7.18 -7.75
C LEU A 104 -13.80 -8.67 -7.43
N TYR A 105 -13.36 -9.04 -6.24
CA TYR A 105 -13.41 -10.38 -5.69
C TYR A 105 -13.98 -10.34 -4.28
N PRO A 106 -14.81 -11.33 -3.88
CA PRO A 106 -15.20 -11.47 -2.48
C PRO A 106 -13.98 -11.87 -1.63
N PRO A 107 -13.93 -11.48 -0.34
CA PRO A 107 -12.83 -11.75 0.58
C PRO A 107 -12.88 -13.17 1.14
N THR A 108 -13.04 -14.14 0.24
CA THR A 108 -13.11 -15.57 0.55
C THR A 108 -12.07 -16.31 -0.27
N VAL A 109 -11.48 -17.36 0.30
CA VAL A 109 -10.51 -18.21 -0.40
C VAL A 109 -11.13 -18.76 -1.69
N GLY A 110 -10.46 -18.53 -2.82
CA GLY A 110 -10.94 -18.93 -4.14
C GLY A 110 -12.15 -18.13 -4.63
N GLY A 111 -12.36 -16.93 -4.09
CA GLY A 111 -13.45 -16.04 -4.46
C GLY A 111 -13.50 -15.79 -5.97
N LEU A 112 -14.68 -15.92 -6.57
CA LEU A 112 -14.85 -15.73 -8.01
C LEU A 112 -14.88 -14.24 -8.37
N ALA A 113 -14.25 -13.92 -9.51
CA ALA A 113 -14.32 -12.61 -10.13
C ALA A 113 -15.79 -12.17 -10.28
N GLN A 114 -16.09 -10.98 -9.79
CA GLN A 114 -17.36 -10.33 -10.05
C GLN A 114 -17.30 -9.71 -11.44
N ASN A 115 -18.37 -9.84 -12.23
CA ASN A 115 -18.51 -9.21 -13.55
C ASN A 115 -18.79 -7.69 -13.43
N ILE A 116 -18.04 -7.01 -12.57
CA ILE A 116 -18.18 -5.59 -12.23
C ILE A 116 -16.77 -5.00 -12.19
N THR A 117 -16.58 -3.89 -12.90
CA THR A 117 -15.38 -3.07 -12.82
C THR A 117 -15.71 -1.82 -12.02
N VAL A 118 -14.85 -1.50 -11.04
CA VAL A 118 -14.91 -0.22 -10.32
C VAL A 118 -13.84 0.72 -10.85
N SER A 119 -14.04 2.03 -10.63
CA SER A 119 -13.10 3.08 -11.08
C SER A 119 -12.55 3.93 -9.93
N GLN A 120 -13.03 3.71 -8.71
CA GLN A 120 -12.59 4.43 -7.52
C GLN A 120 -12.57 3.51 -6.31
N ALA A 121 -11.57 3.71 -5.44
CA ALA A 121 -11.52 3.11 -4.11
C ALA A 121 -11.73 4.19 -3.04
N VAL A 122 -12.57 3.90 -2.05
CA VAL A 122 -12.80 4.79 -0.90
C VAL A 122 -11.73 4.52 0.15
N LEU A 123 -10.83 5.49 0.35
CA LEU A 123 -9.65 5.37 1.22
C LEU A 123 -10.02 4.99 2.66
N CYS A 124 -11.16 5.49 3.13
CA CYS A 124 -11.65 5.28 4.47
C CYS A 124 -12.01 3.84 4.83
N ARG A 125 -12.33 3.05 3.80
CA ARG A 125 -12.76 1.65 3.94
C ARG A 125 -11.63 0.67 3.66
N LEU A 126 -10.47 1.16 3.26
CA LEU A 126 -9.33 0.32 2.97
C LEU A 126 -8.75 -0.23 4.26
N THR A 127 -8.51 -1.53 4.23
CA THR A 127 -7.72 -2.24 5.23
C THR A 127 -6.25 -2.24 4.82
N ALA A 128 -5.98 -2.50 3.53
CA ALA A 128 -4.64 -2.52 2.99
C ALA A 128 -4.61 -2.18 1.50
N VAL A 129 -3.44 -1.79 1.01
CA VAL A 129 -3.11 -1.72 -0.42
C VAL A 129 -1.84 -2.51 -0.65
N ALA A 130 -1.85 -3.39 -1.65
CA ALA A 130 -0.67 -4.11 -2.12
C ALA A 130 -0.29 -3.59 -3.51
N PHE A 131 1.01 -3.55 -3.81
CA PHE A 131 1.52 -3.21 -5.14
C PHE A 131 2.87 -3.85 -5.42
N ASP A 132 3.12 -4.15 -6.68
CA ASP A 132 4.36 -4.78 -7.14
C ASP A 132 5.36 -3.74 -7.67
N ALA A 133 6.65 -4.06 -7.61
CA ALA A 133 7.67 -3.32 -8.32
C ALA A 133 7.52 -3.51 -9.85
N ALA A 134 7.79 -2.46 -10.62
CA ALA A 134 7.74 -2.50 -12.08
C ALA A 134 8.75 -3.51 -12.64
N ASP A 135 8.31 -4.36 -13.57
CA ASP A 135 9.17 -5.23 -14.37
C ASP A 135 9.30 -4.66 -15.79
N ASP A 136 10.39 -3.94 -16.06
CA ASP A 136 10.62 -3.28 -17.34
C ASP A 136 11.89 -3.83 -18.01
N ALA A 137 11.96 -3.71 -19.35
CA ALA A 137 13.13 -4.15 -20.12
C ALA A 137 14.45 -3.42 -19.76
N SER A 138 14.37 -2.27 -19.07
CA SER A 138 15.51 -1.45 -18.66
C SER A 138 16.03 -1.77 -17.26
N LEU A 139 15.18 -2.25 -16.35
CA LEU A 139 15.50 -2.61 -14.97
C LEU A 139 14.57 -3.74 -14.54
N THR A 140 15.13 -4.83 -14.02
CA THR A 140 14.34 -5.94 -13.52
C THR A 140 13.52 -5.52 -12.29
N SER A 141 12.39 -6.18 -12.10
CA SER A 141 11.55 -6.05 -10.91
C SER A 141 12.34 -6.13 -9.59
N THR A 142 13.34 -7.00 -9.49
CA THR A 142 14.24 -7.09 -8.31
C THR A 142 15.00 -5.79 -8.05
N ALA A 143 15.53 -5.14 -9.08
CA ALA A 143 16.29 -3.90 -8.92
C ALA A 143 15.37 -2.75 -8.48
N ASN A 144 14.17 -2.67 -9.06
CA ASN A 144 13.16 -1.69 -8.70
C ASN A 144 12.63 -1.93 -7.28
N PHE A 145 12.41 -3.18 -6.88
CA PHE A 145 12.08 -3.56 -5.51
C PHE A 145 13.15 -3.07 -4.52
N GLN A 146 14.43 -3.34 -4.79
CA GLN A 146 15.50 -2.87 -3.91
C GLN A 146 15.58 -1.34 -3.85
N ALA A 147 15.35 -0.65 -4.96
CA ALA A 147 15.31 0.82 -4.98
C ALA A 147 14.14 1.37 -4.13
N ILE A 148 12.93 0.82 -4.27
CA ILE A 148 11.76 1.18 -3.46
C ILE A 148 12.03 0.91 -1.98
N PHE A 149 12.59 -0.26 -1.65
CA PHE A 149 12.95 -0.62 -0.29
C PHE A 149 13.89 0.41 0.34
N GLN A 150 14.94 0.84 -0.39
CA GLN A 150 15.88 1.86 0.08
C GLN A 150 15.21 3.23 0.25
N LEU A 151 14.33 3.62 -0.67
CA LEU A 151 13.58 4.88 -0.54
C LEU A 151 12.67 4.87 0.69
N PHE A 152 11.89 3.81 0.89
CA PHE A 152 11.04 3.70 2.08
C PHE A 152 11.86 3.69 3.37
N THR A 153 12.92 2.89 3.46
CA THR A 153 13.74 2.85 4.67
C THR A 153 14.42 4.19 4.99
N GLN A 154 14.74 5.01 3.98
CA GLN A 154 15.25 6.37 4.18
C GLN A 154 14.15 7.35 4.62
N LEU A 155 12.95 7.23 4.06
CA LEU A 155 11.82 8.11 4.38
C LEU A 155 11.17 7.79 5.74
N LEU A 156 11.17 6.51 6.12
CA LEU A 156 10.52 5.98 7.32
C LEU A 156 11.48 5.88 8.51
N GLN A 157 12.63 6.55 8.46
CA GLN A 157 13.58 6.57 9.58
C GLN A 157 12.87 6.96 10.88
N PRO A 158 13.12 6.24 11.99
CA PRO A 158 12.33 6.40 13.20
C PRO A 158 12.49 7.80 13.78
N ALA A 159 11.36 8.44 14.08
CA ALA A 159 11.35 9.52 15.07
C ALA A 159 11.75 8.91 16.43
N GLN A 160 12.59 9.61 17.20
CA GLN A 160 13.04 9.14 18.52
C GLN A 160 11.85 8.73 19.41
N PRO A 161 11.96 7.64 20.19
CA PRO A 161 10.85 7.13 21.00
C PRO A 161 10.49 8.13 22.12
N GLN A 162 9.21 8.51 22.21
CA GLN A 162 8.63 9.23 23.34
C GLN A 162 7.48 8.42 23.95
N GLY A 163 7.73 7.71 25.04
CA GLY A 163 6.68 7.10 25.87
C GLY A 163 6.02 5.85 25.29
N CYS A 164 4.96 5.39 25.96
CA CYS A 164 4.29 4.08 25.88
C CYS A 164 4.34 3.35 24.52
N VAL A 165 4.73 2.07 24.56
CA VAL A 165 4.92 1.16 23.42
C VAL A 165 3.58 0.88 22.71
N SER A 166 3.37 1.44 21.51
CA SER A 166 2.26 1.10 20.63
C SER A 166 2.39 -0.33 20.08
N VAL A 167 1.32 -0.91 19.52
CA VAL A 167 1.41 -2.11 18.66
C VAL A 167 2.48 -1.90 17.57
N MET A 168 2.56 -0.67 17.08
CA MET A 168 3.58 -0.21 16.15
C MET A 168 4.99 -0.29 16.73
N ASP A 169 5.20 0.05 18.00
CA ASP A 169 6.50 -0.11 18.66
C ASP A 169 6.79 -1.58 18.98
N SER A 170 5.78 -2.43 19.15
CA SER A 170 6.00 -3.87 19.32
C SER A 170 6.50 -4.51 18.02
N VAL A 171 6.03 -4.03 16.87
CA VAL A 171 6.46 -4.47 15.53
C VAL A 171 7.76 -3.78 15.08
N THR A 172 8.01 -2.52 15.48
CA THR A 172 9.16 -1.73 15.00
C THR A 172 10.30 -1.59 16.01
N ALA A 173 10.07 -1.74 17.32
CA ALA A 173 11.06 -1.50 18.37
C ALA A 173 11.68 -2.78 18.97
N GLY A 174 11.31 -3.99 18.52
CA GLY A 174 11.79 -5.23 19.14
C GLY A 174 11.88 -6.47 18.24
N VAL A 175 13.12 -6.89 17.98
CA VAL A 175 13.56 -8.30 17.85
C VAL A 175 13.36 -9.03 16.51
N SER A 176 12.48 -8.61 15.59
CA SER A 176 12.49 -9.13 14.20
C SER A 176 12.26 -8.04 13.17
N ARG A 177 13.07 -8.04 12.08
CA ARG A 177 12.80 -7.20 10.89
C ARG A 177 11.65 -7.76 10.04
N THR A 178 11.05 -8.86 10.48
CA THR A 178 9.93 -9.50 9.81
C THR A 178 8.73 -9.57 10.74
N ALA A 179 7.52 -9.53 10.17
CA ALA A 179 6.26 -9.64 10.87
C ALA A 179 5.36 -10.67 10.17
N THR A 180 4.61 -11.41 10.96
CA THR A 180 3.47 -12.20 10.48
C THR A 180 2.21 -11.55 11.05
N LEU A 181 1.27 -11.19 10.19
CA LEU A 181 0.06 -10.51 10.63
C LEU A 181 -1.14 -10.79 9.75
N SER A 182 -2.31 -10.48 10.28
CA SER A 182 -3.56 -10.46 9.52
C SER A 182 -4.23 -9.10 9.65
N ALA A 183 -4.85 -8.66 8.55
CA ALA A 183 -5.64 -7.44 8.50
C ALA A 183 -6.81 -7.63 7.54
N GLY A 184 -8.01 -7.88 8.08
CA GLY A 184 -9.18 -8.22 7.27
C GLY A 184 -8.93 -9.45 6.38
N PRO A 185 -9.09 -9.36 5.03
CA PRO A 185 -8.83 -10.49 4.14
C PRO A 185 -7.34 -10.79 3.92
N LEU A 186 -6.44 -9.89 4.34
CA LEU A 186 -5.01 -10.02 4.11
C LEU A 186 -4.36 -10.86 5.19
N LEU A 187 -3.57 -11.85 4.78
CA LEU A 187 -2.63 -12.57 5.62
C LEU A 187 -1.22 -12.37 5.07
N LEU A 188 -0.29 -12.00 5.94
CA LEU A 188 1.12 -11.81 5.61
C LEU A 188 1.95 -12.70 6.53
N GLU A 189 2.91 -13.41 5.95
CA GLU A 189 3.80 -14.32 6.67
C GLU A 189 5.25 -13.91 6.42
N ASN A 190 6.04 -13.77 7.49
CA ASN A 190 7.48 -13.46 7.44
C ASN A 190 7.86 -12.23 6.57
N VAL A 191 6.96 -11.27 6.39
CA VAL A 191 7.21 -10.09 5.55
C VAL A 191 8.09 -9.07 6.28
N GLN A 192 8.91 -8.35 5.55
CA GLN A 192 9.84 -7.37 6.11
C GLN A 192 9.09 -6.10 6.53
N VAL A 193 9.39 -5.58 7.73
CA VAL A 193 8.83 -4.32 8.23
C VAL A 193 9.75 -3.17 7.83
N LEU A 194 9.23 -2.22 7.05
CA LEU A 194 10.00 -1.04 6.62
C LEU A 194 9.85 0.15 7.58
N GLY A 195 8.69 0.27 8.22
CA GLY A 195 8.38 1.35 9.15
C GLY A 195 6.93 1.80 9.06
N GLN A 196 6.67 3.04 9.47
CA GLN A 196 5.33 3.59 9.59
C GLN A 196 5.19 4.90 8.84
N LEU A 197 4.09 5.05 8.08
CA LEU A 197 3.70 6.30 7.45
C LEU A 197 2.31 6.72 7.95
N GLY A 198 2.27 7.70 8.86
CA GLY A 198 1.01 8.08 9.51
C GLY A 198 0.45 6.91 10.31
N GLN A 199 -0.76 6.45 9.99
CA GLN A 199 -1.39 5.27 10.61
C GLN A 199 -1.20 3.97 9.80
N LEU A 200 -0.32 3.98 8.80
CA LEU A 200 -0.02 2.81 7.99
C LEU A 200 1.29 2.16 8.43
N LEU A 201 1.26 0.83 8.50
CA LEU A 201 2.44 -0.01 8.53
C LEU A 201 2.87 -0.31 7.09
N VAL A 202 4.14 -0.06 6.77
CA VAL A 202 4.72 -0.33 5.46
C VAL A 202 5.55 -1.61 5.53
N LEU A 203 5.20 -2.59 4.69
CA LEU A 203 5.77 -3.93 4.68
C LEU A 203 6.26 -4.30 3.28
N ALA A 204 7.18 -5.25 3.20
CA ALA A 204 7.72 -5.75 1.93
C ALA A 204 7.85 -7.28 1.92
N ASN A 205 7.50 -7.88 0.80
CA ASN A 205 7.73 -9.29 0.49
C ASN A 205 8.78 -9.36 -0.63
N SER A 206 9.98 -9.84 -0.29
CA SER A 206 11.07 -9.97 -1.27
C SER A 206 10.95 -11.18 -2.19
N THR A 207 10.05 -12.12 -1.90
CA THR A 207 9.80 -13.30 -2.75
C THR A 207 8.99 -12.90 -3.98
N ASP A 208 7.95 -12.11 -3.76
CA ASP A 208 7.02 -11.65 -4.81
C ASP A 208 7.28 -10.19 -5.23
N GLU A 209 8.34 -9.56 -4.69
CA GLU A 209 8.74 -8.18 -4.98
C GLU A 209 7.61 -7.15 -4.76
N ARG A 210 6.82 -7.43 -3.72
CA ARG A 210 5.56 -6.76 -3.40
C ARG A 210 5.69 -5.93 -2.14
N PHE A 211 4.97 -4.82 -2.10
CA PHE A 211 4.87 -3.94 -0.94
C PHE A 211 3.42 -3.86 -0.44
N TYR A 212 3.28 -3.59 0.86
CA TYR A 212 1.98 -3.44 1.50
C TYR A 212 1.92 -2.18 2.34
N LEU A 213 0.80 -1.49 2.21
CA LEU A 213 0.37 -0.40 3.06
C LEU A 213 -0.80 -0.91 3.89
N VAL A 214 -0.59 -1.18 5.18
CA VAL A 214 -1.61 -1.81 6.05
C VAL A 214 -2.08 -0.81 7.10
N CYS A 215 -3.39 -0.64 7.24
CA CYS A 215 -3.97 0.21 8.27
C CYS A 215 -3.76 -0.41 9.65
N ALA A 216 -3.05 0.29 10.54
CA ALA A 216 -2.72 -0.24 11.87
C ALA A 216 -3.97 -0.54 12.73
N ASP A 217 -5.02 0.28 12.60
CA ASP A 217 -6.31 0.07 13.29
C ASP A 217 -7.12 -1.13 12.75
N LYS A 218 -6.62 -1.78 11.70
CA LYS A 218 -7.26 -2.94 11.06
C LYS A 218 -6.42 -4.20 11.15
N ILE A 219 -5.33 -4.17 11.93
CA ILE A 219 -4.54 -5.37 12.23
C ILE A 219 -5.29 -6.18 13.29
N ASP A 220 -5.61 -7.43 12.97
CA ASP A 220 -6.38 -8.32 13.82
C ASP A 220 -5.47 -9.19 14.71
N PHE A 221 -4.37 -9.71 14.13
CA PHE A 221 -3.41 -10.58 14.83
C PHE A 221 -1.98 -10.32 14.36
N ILE A 222 -1.03 -10.50 15.28
CA ILE A 222 0.42 -10.37 15.03
C ILE A 222 1.11 -11.60 15.66
N GLY A 223 2.10 -12.15 14.96
CA GLY A 223 2.92 -13.29 15.38
C GLY A 223 4.37 -13.16 14.97
#